data_AF-A0A356X7I1-F1
#
_entry.id   AF-A0A356X7I1-F1
#
_cell.length_a   1.000
_cell.length_b   1.000
_cell.length_c   1.000
_cell.angle_alpha   90.00
_cell.angle_beta   90.00
_cell.angle_gamma   90.00
#
_symmetry.space_group_name_H-M   'P 1'
#
loop_
_entity.id
_entity.type
_entity.pdbx_description
1 polymer ?
#
loop_
_entity_poly.entity_id
_entity_poly.type
_entity_poly.pdbx_seq_one_letter_code
_entity_poly.pdbx_strand_id
1 'polypeptide(L)' 'MDINPLDTEQIGLKTLEKHLIRSKSEVSLKIGLPKEISNDERRVSLTPGGVSILKANGHEIFIEKGAG' A
#
# COMPACT_ATOMS: atom_id res chain seq x y z
N MET A 1 31.80 8.32 23.13
CA MET A 1 31.76 7.18 22.19
C MET A 1 33.04 7.27 21.40
N ASP A 2 34.04 6.52 21.81
CA ASP A 2 35.34 6.49 21.14
C ASP A 2 35.17 5.73 19.83
N ILE A 3 35.16 6.47 18.73
CA ILE A 3 35.13 5.92 17.38
C ILE A 3 36.51 5.35 17.06
N ASN A 4 36.59 4.04 16.83
CA ASN A 4 37.84 3.41 16.42
C ASN A 4 38.11 3.83 14.96
N PRO A 5 39.33 4.28 14.60
CA PRO A 5 39.64 4.73 13.24
C PRO A 5 39.32 3.69 12.14
N LEU A 6 39.28 2.40 12.47
CA LEU A 6 38.88 1.31 11.57
C LEU A 6 37.37 1.27 11.27
N ASP A 7 36.53 1.85 12.14
CA ASP A 7 35.08 1.92 11.93
C ASP A 7 34.71 2.92 10.82
N THR A 8 35.57 3.91 10.56
CA THR A 8 35.39 4.94 9.53
C THR A 8 35.34 4.34 8.12
N GLU A 9 36.19 3.36 7.83
CA GLU A 9 36.17 2.66 6.53
C GLU A 9 34.88 1.86 6.35
N GLN A 10 34.38 1.28 7.43
CA GLN A 10 33.16 0.50 7.43
C GLN A 10 31.91 1.37 7.23
N ILE A 11 31.93 2.62 7.68
CA ILE A 11 30.85 3.59 7.44
C ILE A 11 30.89 4.09 5.99
N GLY A 12 32.08 4.29 5.41
CA GLY A 12 32.24 4.72 4.01
C GLY A 12 31.82 3.67 2.97
N LEU A 13 31.89 2.38 3.34
CA LEU A 13 31.50 1.24 2.49
C LEU A 13 30.04 0.81 2.66
N LYS A 14 29.33 1.30 3.68
CA LYS A 14 27.93 0.93 3.96
C LYS A 14 26.98 1.96 3.36
N THR A 15 26.01 1.49 2.59
CA THR A 15 24.98 2.37 2.04
C THR A 15 24.11 2.95 3.17
N LEU A 16 23.95 4.28 3.21
CA LEU A 16 23.18 5.02 4.23
C LEU A 16 21.66 4.92 4.05
N GLU A 17 21.18 3.83 3.45
CA GLU A 17 19.76 3.65 3.15
C GLU A 17 19.00 3.43 4.44
N LYS A 18 18.12 4.38 4.77
CA LYS A 18 17.17 4.21 5.87
C LYS A 18 16.14 3.16 5.43
N HIS A 19 16.25 1.95 5.95
CA HIS A 19 15.16 0.98 5.85
C HIS A 19 13.94 1.62 6.51
N LEU A 20 12.94 2.00 5.70
CA LEU A 20 11.73 2.64 6.20
C LEU A 20 10.93 1.56 6.95
N ILE A 21 11.14 1.49 8.26
CA ILE A 21 10.29 0.70 9.15
C ILE A 21 8.91 1.36 9.12
N ARG A 22 8.05 0.88 8.23
CA ARG A 22 6.66 1.33 8.16
C ARG A 22 5.96 0.68 9.36
N SER A 23 5.53 1.49 10.34
CA SER A 23 4.62 1.00 11.36
C SER A 23 3.37 0.46 10.65
N LYS A 24 2.91 -0.73 11.05
CA LYS A 24 1.69 -1.30 10.51
C LYS A 24 0.56 -0.32 10.81
N SER A 25 -0.02 0.26 9.77
CA SER A 25 -1.22 1.09 9.90
C SER A 25 -2.35 0.19 10.40
N GLU A 26 -2.80 0.39 11.64
CA GLU A 26 -3.92 -0.36 12.24
C GLU A 26 -5.29 0.14 11.74
N VAL A 27 -5.32 1.08 10.80
CA VAL A 27 -6.57 1.65 10.29
C VAL A 27 -7.19 0.71 9.25
N SER A 28 -8.28 0.07 9.65
CA SER A 28 -9.18 -0.64 8.73
C SER A 28 -10.26 0.32 8.20
N LEU A 29 -10.50 0.29 6.89
CA LEU A 29 -11.47 1.15 6.22
C LEU A 29 -12.53 0.27 5.55
N LYS A 30 -13.76 0.79 5.47
CA LYS A 30 -14.85 0.19 4.69
C LYS A 30 -15.03 0.99 3.41
N ILE A 31 -14.78 0.35 2.27
CA ILE A 31 -14.73 1.01 0.96
C ILE A 31 -15.79 0.37 0.06
N GLY A 32 -16.69 1.19 -0.50
CA GLY A 32 -17.72 0.75 -1.43
C GLY A 32 -17.35 1.06 -2.88
N LEU A 33 -17.61 0.10 -3.78
CA LEU A 33 -17.48 0.23 -5.23
C LEU A 33 -18.88 0.10 -5.85
N PRO A 34 -19.57 1.23 -6.13
CA PRO A 34 -20.90 1.22 -6.72
C PRO A 34 -20.87 0.86 -8.20
N LYS A 35 -22.02 0.49 -8.74
CA LYS A 35 -22.24 0.36 -10.18
C LYS A 35 -22.44 1.75 -10.79
N GLU A 36 -21.91 1.94 -11.99
CA GLU A 36 -22.14 3.16 -12.77
C GLU A 36 -23.61 3.28 -13.22
N ILE A 37 -24.14 4.50 -13.15
CA ILE A 37 -25.53 4.81 -13.56
C ILE A 37 -25.66 5.13 -15.05
N SER A 38 -24.55 5.48 -15.70
CA SER A 38 -24.52 5.85 -17.11
C SER A 38 -24.52 4.60 -17.99
N ASN A 39 -25.39 4.57 -19.00
CA ASN A 39 -25.59 3.39 -19.86
C ASN A 39 -24.36 3.05 -20.75
N ASP A 40 -23.58 4.07 -21.10
CA ASP A 40 -22.37 3.91 -21.94
C ASP A 40 -21.07 3.86 -21.12
N GLU A 41 -21.16 3.90 -19.79
CA GLU A 41 -20.00 3.75 -18.92
C GLU A 41 -19.83 2.28 -18.50
N ARG A 42 -18.67 1.70 -18.82
CA ARG A 42 -18.34 0.29 -18.56
C ARG A 42 -17.10 0.14 -17.69
N ARG A 43 -16.61 1.24 -17.13
CA ARG A 43 -15.48 1.21 -16.19
C ARG A 43 -15.98 0.94 -14.79
N VAL A 44 -15.06 0.56 -13.93
CA VAL A 44 -15.25 0.41 -12.48
C VAL A 44 -14.05 1.06 -11.79
N SER A 45 -14.28 1.68 -10.63
CA SER A 45 -13.27 2.50 -9.94
C SER A 45 -12.00 1.74 -9.56
N LEU A 46 -12.08 0.42 -9.42
CA LEU A 46 -10.96 -0.43 -9.05
C LEU A 46 -10.97 -1.75 -9.82
N THR A 47 -9.81 -2.15 -10.34
CA THR A 47 -9.64 -3.49 -10.91
C THR A 47 -9.61 -4.55 -9.81
N PRO A 48 -9.90 -5.83 -10.13
CA PRO A 48 -9.79 -6.91 -9.17
C PRO A 48 -8.41 -6.99 -8.49
N GLY A 49 -7.33 -6.67 -9.21
CA GLY A 49 -5.98 -6.62 -8.63
C GLY A 49 -5.82 -5.52 -7.57
N GLY A 50 -6.38 -4.34 -7.80
CA GLY A 50 -6.42 -3.27 -6.80
C GLY A 50 -7.21 -3.67 -5.55
N VAL A 51 -8.34 -4.38 -5.73
CA VAL A 51 -9.18 -4.87 -4.62
C VAL A 51 -8.38 -5.83 -3.75
N SER A 52 -7.63 -6.76 -4.36
CA SER A 52 -6.77 -7.70 -3.63
C SER A 52 -5.72 -6.99 -2.78
N ILE A 53 -5.11 -5.93 -3.29
CA ILE A 53 -4.11 -5.15 -2.55
C ILE A 53 -4.74 -4.47 -1.33
N LEU A 54 -5.89 -3.80 -1.50
CA LEU A 54 -6.56 -3.13 -0.38
C LEU A 54 -7.01 -4.12 0.70
N LYS A 55 -7.54 -5.28 0.29
CA LYS A 55 -7.91 -6.35 1.22
C LYS A 55 -6.70 -6.90 1.97
N ALA A 56 -5.57 -7.10 1.29
CA ALA A 56 -4.32 -7.56 1.90
C ALA A 56 -3.75 -6.55 2.91
N ASN A 57 -4.03 -5.26 2.72
CA ASN A 57 -3.68 -4.20 3.68
C ASN A 57 -4.68 -4.06 4.84
N GLY A 58 -5.72 -4.91 4.92
CA GLY A 58 -6.66 -4.96 6.06
C GLY A 58 -7.92 -4.10 5.89
N HIS A 59 -8.25 -3.66 4.68
CA HIS A 59 -9.48 -2.93 4.40
C HIS A 59 -10.63 -3.87 3.99
N GLU A 60 -11.85 -3.52 4.38
CA GLU A 60 -13.09 -4.16 3.93
C GLU A 60 -13.59 -3.50 2.65
N ILE A 61 -13.86 -4.31 1.62
CA ILE A 61 -14.33 -3.84 0.32
C ILE A 61 -15.72 -4.42 0.05
N PHE A 62 -16.65 -3.55 -0.34
CA PHE A 62 -18.01 -3.88 -0.76
C PHE A 62 -18.17 -3.52 -2.23
N ILE A 63 -18.69 -4.43 -3.05
CA ILE A 63 -18.90 -4.20 -4.48
C ILE A 63 -20.38 -4.38 -4.78
N GLU A 64 -20.98 -3.42 -5.45
CA GLU A 64 -22.37 -3.51 -5.89
C GLU A 64 -22.53 -4.59 -6.97
N LYS A 65 -23.63 -5.33 -6.91
CA LYS A 65 -23.92 -6.38 -7.89
C LYS A 65 -24.04 -5.78 -9.30
N GLY A 66 -23.18 -6.20 -10.20
CA GLY A 66 -23.19 -5.73 -11.59
C GLY A 66 -22.35 -4.47 -11.84
N ALA A 67 -21.48 -4.07 -10.90
CA ALA A 67 -20.40 -3.14 -11.16
C ALA A 67 -19.26 -3.81 -11.93
N GLY A 68 -18.72 -3.12 -12.94
CA GLY A 68 -17.71 -3.65 -13.88
C GLY A 68 -18.33 -4.16 -15.17
#